data_AF-A0A0J1FY99-F1
#
_entry.id   AF-A0A0J1FY99-F1
#
_cell.length_a   1.000
_cell.length_b   1.000
_cell.length_c   1.000
_cell.angle_alpha   90.00
_cell.angle_beta   90.00
_cell.angle_gamma   90.00
#
_symmetry.space_group_name_H-M   'P 1'
#
loop_
_entity.id
_entity.type
_entity.pdbx_description
1 polymer ?
#
loop_
_entity_poly.entity_id
_entity_poly.type
_entity_poly.pdbx_seq_one_letter_code
_entity_poly.pdbx_strand_id
1 'polypeptide(L)'
;MPDEEIQESSTFLWREERVKKRKNRRTIRELFTGSNNMKIRKMYKKFVKGRMKKGRILPASCMPEEIRIELFPEVSGGPKMTEYYEMARYGIGECDRNTVEAMKETAGSEHK
;
A
#
# COMPACT_ATOMS: atom_id res chain seq x y z
N MET A 1 54.79 -17.39 -27.54
CA MET A 1 54.50 -15.96 -27.40
C MET A 1 54.63 -15.31 -28.77
N PRO A 2 53.73 -14.40 -29.20
CA PRO A 2 52.77 -13.60 -28.42
C PRO A 2 51.31 -14.10 -28.60
N ASP A 3 50.43 -14.09 -27.62
CA ASP A 3 49.78 -12.94 -26.93
C ASP A 3 49.06 -12.00 -27.90
N GLU A 4 47.73 -12.06 -27.92
CA GLU A 4 46.88 -10.87 -28.02
C GLU A 4 45.43 -11.20 -27.63
N GLU A 5 45.05 -10.61 -26.50
CA GLU A 5 43.72 -10.55 -25.91
C GLU A 5 42.75 -9.84 -26.85
N ILE A 6 41.60 -10.44 -27.18
CA ILE A 6 40.44 -9.67 -27.67
C ILE A 6 39.15 -10.17 -27.02
N GLN A 7 38.79 -9.41 -25.97
CA GLN A 7 37.46 -8.92 -25.64
C GLN A 7 36.45 -9.87 -24.98
N GLU A 8 36.48 -9.79 -23.65
CA GLU A 8 35.30 -9.66 -22.80
C GLU A 8 34.20 -8.81 -23.46
N SER A 9 33.24 -9.45 -24.14
CA SER A 9 32.01 -8.76 -24.57
C SER A 9 30.87 -9.77 -24.74
N SER A 10 30.49 -10.47 -23.67
CA SER A 10 29.32 -11.35 -23.72
C SER A 10 28.59 -11.48 -22.39
N THR A 11 28.45 -10.36 -21.65
CA THR A 11 27.60 -10.32 -20.44
C THR A 11 26.70 -9.08 -20.35
N PHE A 12 26.80 -8.12 -21.30
CA PHE A 12 26.11 -6.83 -21.16
C PHE A 12 24.65 -6.80 -21.68
N LEU A 13 24.26 -7.69 -22.59
CA LEU A 13 22.91 -7.66 -23.20
C LEU A 13 21.78 -8.20 -22.29
N TRP A 14 22.09 -9.03 -21.28
CA TRP A 14 21.07 -9.60 -20.39
C TRP A 14 20.63 -8.68 -19.24
N ARG A 15 21.44 -7.67 -18.89
CA ARG A 15 21.09 -6.70 -17.83
C ARG A 15 20.10 -5.66 -18.33
N GLU A 16 20.22 -5.18 -19.56
CA GLU A 16 19.34 -4.13 -20.08
C GLU A 16 17.91 -4.60 -20.36
N GLU A 17 17.74 -5.84 -20.86
CA GLU A 17 16.42 -6.39 -21.15
C GLU A 17 15.58 -6.63 -19.88
N ARG A 18 16.23 -7.07 -18.78
CA ARG A 18 15.57 -7.25 -17.48
C ARG A 18 15.19 -5.90 -16.84
N VAL A 19 15.95 -4.83 -17.09
CA VAL A 19 15.64 -3.48 -16.60
C VAL A 19 14.46 -2.87 -17.39
N LYS A 20 14.41 -3.03 -18.72
CA LYS A 20 13.25 -2.59 -19.53
C LYS A 20 11.96 -3.34 -19.18
N LYS A 21 12.01 -4.67 -18.97
CA LYS A 21 10.82 -5.46 -18.53
C LYS A 21 10.32 -5.08 -17.14
N ARG A 22 11.19 -4.59 -16.24
CA ARG A 22 10.78 -4.02 -14.93
C ARG A 22 10.13 -2.64 -15.06
N LYS A 23 10.54 -1.80 -16.01
CA LYS A 23 9.95 -0.47 -16.23
C LYS A 23 8.53 -0.54 -16.81
N ASN A 24 8.22 -1.49 -17.70
CA ASN A 24 6.90 -1.60 -18.33
C ASN A 24 5.81 -2.30 -17.50
N ARG A 25 6.12 -2.94 -16.38
CA ARG A 25 5.10 -3.57 -15.49
C ARG A 25 4.35 -2.56 -14.60
N ARG A 26 4.65 -1.28 -14.73
CA ARG A 26 4.24 -0.19 -13.84
C ARG A 26 2.97 0.54 -14.26
N THR A 27 2.41 0.26 -15.43
CA THR A 27 1.59 1.24 -16.16
C THR A 27 0.12 1.39 -15.73
N ILE A 28 -0.46 0.51 -14.91
CA ILE A 28 -1.84 0.70 -14.37
C ILE A 28 -1.84 0.76 -12.84
N ARG A 29 -1.07 -0.13 -12.18
CA ARG A 29 -0.90 -0.07 -10.73
C ARG A 29 -0.29 1.27 -10.29
N GLU A 30 0.63 1.88 -11.05
CA GLU A 30 1.19 3.18 -10.66
C GLU A 30 0.18 4.34 -10.82
N LEU A 31 -0.67 4.31 -11.85
CA LEU A 31 -1.78 5.27 -12.03
C LEU A 31 -2.75 5.26 -10.83
N PHE A 32 -3.07 4.07 -10.31
CA PHE A 32 -3.87 3.93 -9.09
C PHE A 32 -3.07 3.96 -7.79
N THR A 33 -1.72 3.96 -7.82
CA THR A 33 -0.91 4.10 -6.59
C THR A 33 -0.84 5.52 -6.07
N GLY A 34 -1.06 6.52 -6.93
CA GLY A 34 -1.10 7.94 -6.56
C GLY A 34 -2.45 8.41 -6.02
N SER A 35 -3.51 7.64 -6.27
CA SER A 35 -4.87 7.89 -5.82
C SER A 35 -4.94 8.04 -4.28
N ASN A 36 -5.65 9.07 -3.84
CA ASN A 36 -6.01 9.31 -2.45
C ASN A 36 -6.80 8.14 -1.86
N ASN A 37 -7.70 7.52 -2.63
CA ASN A 37 -8.41 6.29 -2.21
C ASN A 37 -7.42 5.18 -1.89
N MET A 38 -6.43 4.97 -2.75
CA MET A 38 -5.40 3.96 -2.53
C MET A 38 -4.51 4.29 -1.31
N LYS A 39 -4.19 5.57 -1.08
CA LYS A 39 -3.44 6.00 0.12
C LYS A 39 -4.23 5.70 1.39
N ILE A 40 -5.51 6.05 1.42
CA ILE A 40 -6.42 5.77 2.54
C ILE A 40 -6.47 4.26 2.82
N ARG A 41 -6.70 3.44 1.77
CA ARG A 41 -6.73 1.98 1.90
C ARG A 41 -5.42 1.38 2.42
N LYS A 42 -4.27 1.93 1.99
CA LYS A 42 -2.96 1.50 2.50
C LYS A 42 -2.75 1.89 3.97
N MET A 43 -3.17 3.10 4.37
CA MET A 43 -3.08 3.55 5.76
C MET A 43 -3.94 2.68 6.67
N TYR A 44 -5.21 2.43 6.29
CA TYR A 44 -6.09 1.52 7.01
C TYR A 44 -5.48 0.12 7.15
N LYS A 45 -4.95 -0.44 6.05
CA LYS A 45 -4.31 -1.76 6.08
C LYS A 45 -3.11 -1.82 7.03
N LYS A 46 -2.28 -0.77 7.08
CA LYS A 46 -1.15 -0.69 8.02
C LYS A 46 -1.64 -0.61 9.46
N PHE A 47 -2.65 0.21 9.70
CA PHE A 47 -3.27 0.40 11.01
C PHE A 47 -3.87 -0.90 11.55
N VAL A 48 -4.63 -1.63 10.72
CA VAL A 48 -5.13 -2.98 11.01
C VAL A 48 -3.97 -3.93 11.32
N LYS A 49 -2.98 -4.02 10.43
CA LYS A 49 -1.86 -4.95 10.57
C LYS A 49 -1.04 -4.69 11.84
N GLY A 50 -0.89 -3.44 12.27
CA GLY A 50 -0.19 -3.08 13.51
C GLY A 50 -0.84 -3.64 14.77
N ARG A 51 -2.15 -3.88 14.75
CA ARG A 51 -2.92 -4.41 15.90
C ARG A 51 -3.27 -5.89 15.79
N MET A 52 -3.07 -6.48 14.62
CA MET A 52 -3.23 -7.92 14.46
C MET A 52 -2.11 -8.70 15.16
N LYS A 53 -2.47 -9.78 15.86
CA LYS A 53 -1.50 -10.75 16.40
C LYS A 53 -0.70 -11.40 15.27
N LYS A 54 0.59 -11.65 15.51
CA LYS A 54 1.51 -12.27 14.54
C LYS A 54 0.95 -13.63 14.08
N GLY A 55 0.90 -13.84 12.76
CA GLY A 55 0.40 -15.08 12.15
C GLY A 55 -1.12 -15.14 11.95
N ARG A 56 -1.87 -14.14 12.43
CA ARG A 56 -3.32 -14.06 12.19
C ARG A 56 -3.58 -13.48 10.80
N ILE A 57 -4.51 -14.09 10.07
CA ILE A 57 -4.93 -13.67 8.73
C ILE A 57 -6.39 -13.22 8.83
N LEU A 58 -6.72 -12.03 8.33
CA LEU A 58 -8.11 -11.62 8.22
C LEU A 58 -8.76 -12.35 7.04
N PRO A 59 -9.95 -12.95 7.24
CA PRO A 59 -10.76 -13.48 6.15
C PRO A 59 -10.99 -12.41 5.07
N ALA A 60 -10.95 -12.82 3.80
CA ALA A 60 -11.22 -11.89 2.69
C ALA A 60 -12.66 -11.35 2.69
N SER A 61 -13.58 -12.08 3.34
CA SER A 61 -14.99 -11.73 3.50
C SER A 61 -15.28 -10.79 4.67
N CYS A 62 -14.31 -10.53 5.56
CA CYS A 62 -14.56 -9.69 6.73
C CYS A 62 -14.91 -8.26 6.32
N MET A 63 -16.00 -7.77 6.91
CA MET A 63 -16.46 -6.40 6.71
C MET A 63 -15.60 -5.43 7.55
N PRO A 64 -15.45 -4.17 7.11
CA PRO A 64 -14.65 -3.18 7.83
C PRO A 64 -15.14 -2.95 9.26
N GLU A 65 -16.46 -3.01 9.47
CA GLU A 65 -17.07 -2.93 10.80
C GLU A 65 -16.69 -4.11 11.70
N GLU A 66 -16.70 -5.34 11.19
CA GLU A 66 -16.30 -6.52 11.96
C GLU A 66 -14.83 -6.43 12.37
N ILE A 67 -13.97 -6.00 11.44
CA ILE A 67 -12.55 -5.75 11.71
C ILE A 67 -12.40 -4.68 12.80
N ARG A 68 -13.26 -3.65 12.78
CA ARG A 68 -13.25 -2.60 13.80
C ARG A 68 -13.64 -3.09 15.18
N ILE A 69 -14.75 -3.82 15.28
CA ILE A 69 -15.22 -4.37 16.56
C ILE A 69 -14.16 -5.31 17.14
N GLU A 70 -13.50 -6.11 16.30
CA GLU A 70 -12.53 -7.08 16.74
C GLU A 70 -11.17 -6.47 17.14
N LEU A 71 -10.66 -5.49 16.36
CA LEU A 71 -9.30 -4.98 16.53
C LEU A 71 -9.21 -3.60 17.18
N PHE A 72 -10.32 -2.84 17.20
CA PHE A 72 -10.37 -1.45 17.67
C PHE A 72 -11.45 -1.18 18.73
N PRO A 73 -11.74 -2.06 19.70
CA PRO A 73 -12.86 -1.85 20.64
C PRO A 73 -12.68 -0.60 21.52
N GLU A 74 -11.44 -0.20 21.84
CA GLU A 74 -11.13 0.92 22.75
C GLU A 74 -10.42 2.09 22.07
N VAL A 75 -10.29 2.04 20.74
CA VAL A 75 -9.48 3.01 20.00
C VAL A 75 -10.34 4.17 19.54
N SER A 76 -10.13 5.35 20.13
CA SER A 76 -10.90 6.58 19.82
C SER A 76 -10.83 6.99 18.34
N GLY A 77 -9.74 6.68 17.63
CA GLY A 77 -9.57 6.90 16.20
C GLY A 77 -10.13 5.80 15.28
N GLY A 78 -10.49 4.64 15.83
CA GLY A 78 -10.93 3.45 15.08
C GLY A 78 -12.18 3.64 14.20
N PRO A 79 -13.26 4.28 14.71
CA PRO A 79 -14.44 4.58 13.93
C PRO A 79 -14.15 5.46 12.72
N LYS A 80 -13.46 6.59 12.92
CA LYS A 80 -13.09 7.54 11.84
C LYS A 80 -12.18 6.89 10.79
N MET A 81 -11.21 6.08 11.23
CA MET A 81 -10.33 5.34 10.32
C MET A 81 -11.09 4.35 9.44
N THR A 82 -12.13 3.72 9.98
CA THR A 82 -12.98 2.78 9.25
C THR A 82 -13.88 3.52 8.26
N GLU A 83 -14.45 4.65 8.67
CA GLU A 83 -15.28 5.51 7.81
C GLU A 83 -14.51 6.02 6.58
N TYR A 84 -13.30 6.56 6.76
CA TYR A 84 -12.47 6.97 5.63
C TYR A 84 -12.17 5.81 4.68
N TYR A 85 -11.92 4.62 5.23
CA TYR A 85 -11.68 3.43 4.43
C TYR A 85 -12.90 3.01 3.60
N GLU A 86 -14.10 3.07 4.19
CA GLU A 86 -15.35 2.77 3.50
C GLU A 86 -15.64 3.77 2.39
N MET A 87 -15.44 5.08 2.64
CA MET A 87 -15.50 6.11 1.60
C MET A 87 -14.56 5.81 0.43
N ALA A 88 -13.30 5.46 0.71
CA ALA A 88 -12.32 5.14 -0.34
C ALA A 88 -12.56 3.79 -1.04
N ARG A 89 -13.38 2.90 -0.47
CA ARG A 89 -13.63 1.55 -1.00
C ARG A 89 -14.95 1.46 -1.76
N TYR A 90 -16.00 2.10 -1.25
CA TYR A 90 -17.36 2.01 -1.76
C TYR A 90 -17.88 3.36 -2.28
N GLY A 91 -17.22 4.47 -1.96
CA GLY A 91 -17.59 5.79 -2.43
C GLY A 91 -17.39 5.98 -3.94
N ILE A 92 -18.11 6.95 -4.48
CA ILE A 92 -18.05 7.31 -5.90
C ILE A 92 -16.98 8.40 -6.08
N GLY A 93 -15.99 8.13 -6.92
CA GLY A 93 -14.92 9.09 -7.24
C GLY A 93 -13.70 9.01 -6.33
N GLU A 94 -12.83 10.02 -6.44
CA GLU A 94 -11.57 10.11 -5.71
C GLU A 94 -11.76 10.93 -4.43
N CYS A 95 -11.27 10.43 -3.29
CA CYS A 95 -11.28 11.17 -2.03
C CYS A 95 -10.41 12.43 -2.13
N ASP A 96 -10.84 13.49 -1.46
CA ASP A 96 -10.10 14.74 -1.41
C ASP A 96 -8.78 14.60 -0.65
N ARG A 97 -7.86 15.52 -0.95
CA ARG A 97 -6.59 15.61 -0.23
C ARG A 97 -6.81 15.84 1.27
N ASN A 98 -7.85 16.58 1.65
CA ASN A 98 -8.21 16.84 3.04
C ASN A 98 -8.56 15.55 3.78
N THR A 99 -9.29 14.63 3.15
CA THR A 99 -9.63 13.31 3.71
C THR A 99 -8.37 12.48 3.98
N VAL A 100 -7.37 12.57 3.10
CA VAL A 100 -6.08 11.88 3.28
C VAL A 100 -5.31 12.46 4.46
N GLU A 101 -5.23 13.79 4.59
CA GLU A 101 -4.54 14.42 5.71
C GLU A 101 -5.24 14.13 7.04
N ALA A 102 -6.58 14.23 7.09
CA ALA A 102 -7.36 13.91 8.28
C ALA A 102 -7.16 12.46 8.74
N MET A 103 -7.04 11.51 7.79
CA MET A 103 -6.73 10.12 8.10
C MET A 103 -5.30 9.94 8.63
N LYS A 104 -4.32 10.70 8.12
CA LYS A 104 -2.95 10.66 8.66
C LYS A 104 -2.90 11.16 10.09
N GLU A 105 -3.63 12.23 10.39
CA GLU A 105 -3.71 12.79 11.75
C GLU A 105 -4.32 11.78 12.71
N THR A 106 -5.42 11.12 12.33
CA THR A 106 -6.04 10.06 13.15
C THR A 106 -5.14 8.82 13.31
N ALA A 107 -4.37 8.46 12.28
CA ALA A 107 -3.42 7.37 12.37
C ALA A 107 -2.18 7.72 13.23
N GLY A 108 -1.79 9.00 13.27
CA GLY A 108 -0.63 9.50 14.01
C GLY A 108 -0.92 9.93 15.46
N SER A 109 -2.17 10.27 15.77
CA SER A 109 -2.59 10.69 17.12
C SER A 109 -2.50 9.60 18.18
N GLU A 110 -2.32 8.34 17.78
CA GLU A 110 -2.22 7.20 18.70
C GLU A 110 -0.80 6.88 19.19
N HIS A 111 0.20 7.63 18.72
CA HIS A 111 1.59 7.53 19.20
C HIS A 111 1.97 8.65 20.18
N LYS A 112 1.00 9.41 20.70
CA LYS A 112 1.21 10.48 21.68
C LYS A 112 0.65 10.11 23.05
#